data_AF-A0A947MR74-F1
#
_entry.id   AF-A0A947MR74-F1
#
_cell.length_a   1.000
_cell.length_b   1.000
_cell.length_c   1.000
_cell.angle_alpha   90.00
_cell.angle_beta   90.00
_cell.angle_gamma   90.00
#
_symmetry.space_group_name_H-M   'P 1'
#
loop_
_entity.id
_entity.type
_entity.pdbx_description
1 polymer ?
#
loop_
_entity_poly.entity_id
_entity_poly.type
_entity_poly.pdbx_seq_one_letter_code
_entity_poly.pdbx_strand_id
1 'polypeptide(L)'
;MAQRTVFPLLPNIADAQYLGIVQSLFAELSRSGGAVPFKTFRDWAKERNLYNKEEFEDLLNFLGCDRTQPAPGDVVIGDFGKRFLGTETVEGQQKLLYRWLHAWNPILVKAVCEQLDAESGGRLHSTHELYRYITSYAYPGAYVTLPSFQNWIKWMAASGHIKYIGIRWGLGELGKKELPALKNFDVDEFLEDEADAAAGPALAGGASTAASTPTSSGSNVPAKAAGAREDELDEDLPDEPPSAPIPVDEDARSVEAAPERTAPAAATRAASPATAPVAPIQAAPSSSAPVHAAAGPASPAWFPAGPIVDPATAAEIGFTAVQYGESPAVFLFELAVAALFATSGIPSATWRPFALALRRERLLARYVSEDRPLEDVVEGATWLDTDAGFRALFGWVALDLMRLRRLLRLHPALPTRFEELRPAEALMLAHEKLFAGTPTGAAFWLHRQMVVLELWDA
;
A
#
# COMPACT_ATOMS: atom_id res chain seq x y z
N MET A 1 10.00 10.64 8.73
CA MET A 1 9.58 9.28 9.11
C MET A 1 8.76 8.73 7.96
N ALA A 2 8.84 7.44 7.62
CA ALA A 2 7.96 6.94 6.56
C ALA A 2 6.48 7.08 6.97
N GLN A 3 5.71 7.88 6.22
CA GLN A 3 4.28 8.03 6.44
C GLN A 3 3.58 6.68 6.33
N ARG A 4 2.64 6.41 7.24
CA ARG A 4 1.98 5.11 7.28
C ARG A 4 0.88 5.03 6.23
N THR A 5 0.88 3.97 5.41
CA THR A 5 -0.14 3.79 4.36
C THR A 5 -1.21 2.75 4.69
N VAL A 6 -0.95 1.90 5.70
CA VAL A 6 -1.85 0.82 6.14
C VAL A 6 -2.43 1.15 7.50
N PHE A 7 -3.76 1.27 7.57
CA PHE A 7 -4.50 1.49 8.79
C PHE A 7 -5.40 0.30 9.09
N PRO A 8 -5.13 -0.45 10.17
CA PRO A 8 -5.88 -1.65 10.48
C PRO A 8 -7.27 -1.29 11.01
N LEU A 9 -8.26 -2.13 10.71
CA LEU A 9 -9.63 -2.01 11.23
C LEU A 9 -9.73 -2.71 12.60
N LEU A 10 -10.61 -2.22 13.49
CA LEU A 10 -11.12 -3.04 14.59
C LEU A 10 -12.29 -3.89 14.06
N PRO A 11 -12.11 -5.21 13.85
CA PRO A 11 -13.12 -6.03 13.18
C PRO A 11 -14.39 -6.13 14.02
N ASN A 12 -15.55 -6.02 13.38
CA ASN A 12 -16.88 -6.17 14.00
C ASN A 12 -17.19 -5.17 15.13
N ILE A 13 -16.46 -4.05 15.22
CA ILE A 13 -16.68 -3.02 16.23
C ILE A 13 -17.31 -1.80 15.60
N ALA A 14 -18.36 -1.26 16.24
CA ALA A 14 -18.96 0.00 15.85
C ALA A 14 -18.01 1.18 16.16
N ASP A 15 -17.95 2.19 15.29
CA ASP A 15 -17.00 3.30 15.38
C ASP A 15 -17.01 4.00 16.76
N ALA A 16 -18.17 4.15 17.38
CA ALA A 16 -18.34 4.76 18.71
C ALA A 16 -17.66 3.96 19.85
N GLN A 17 -17.37 2.68 19.64
CA GLN A 17 -16.76 1.79 20.64
C GLN A 17 -15.24 1.70 20.52
N TYR A 18 -14.63 2.31 19.50
CA TYR A 18 -13.19 2.17 19.20
C TYR A 18 -12.31 2.47 20.41
N LEU A 19 -12.53 3.61 21.07
CA LEU A 19 -11.74 3.99 22.25
C LEU A 19 -11.88 2.99 23.40
N GLY A 20 -13.11 2.55 23.69
CA GLY A 20 -13.38 1.58 24.75
C GLY A 20 -12.74 0.21 24.48
N ILE A 21 -12.70 -0.21 23.22
CA ILE A 21 -12.02 -1.43 22.79
C ILE A 21 -10.50 -1.29 22.89
N VAL A 22 -9.92 -0.18 22.45
CA VAL A 22 -8.48 0.10 22.61
C VAL A 22 -8.09 0.14 24.09
N GLN A 23 -8.89 0.80 24.93
CA GLN A 23 -8.68 0.81 26.38
C GLN A 23 -8.72 -0.61 26.96
N SER A 24 -9.68 -1.43 26.54
CA SER A 24 -9.81 -2.82 27.00
C SER A 24 -8.62 -3.69 26.57
N LEU A 25 -8.13 -3.50 25.34
CA LEU A 25 -6.96 -4.17 24.79
C LEU A 25 -5.71 -3.85 25.62
N PHE A 26 -5.44 -2.56 25.84
CA PHE A 26 -4.31 -2.14 26.67
C PHE A 26 -4.47 -2.59 28.13
N ALA A 27 -5.68 -2.54 28.70
CA ALA A 27 -5.93 -2.97 30.07
C ALA A 27 -5.69 -4.47 30.27
N GLU A 28 -5.95 -5.31 29.26
CA GLU A 28 -5.59 -6.73 29.29
C GLU A 28 -4.06 -6.93 29.32
N LEU A 29 -3.32 -6.24 28.45
CA LEU A 29 -1.86 -6.30 28.44
C LEU A 29 -1.25 -5.81 29.77
N SER A 30 -1.79 -4.72 30.32
CA SER A 30 -1.35 -4.14 31.59
C SER A 30 -1.62 -5.07 32.78
N ARG A 31 -2.81 -5.69 32.86
CA ARG A 31 -3.16 -6.63 33.93
C ARG A 31 -2.24 -7.85 34.02
N SER A 32 -1.68 -8.27 32.89
CA SER A 32 -0.77 -9.41 32.81
C SER A 32 0.68 -9.06 33.13
N GLY A 33 0.94 -7.90 33.75
CA GLY A 33 2.30 -7.44 34.05
C GLY A 33 3.00 -6.77 32.87
N GLY A 34 2.25 -6.36 31.85
CA GLY A 34 2.76 -5.63 30.68
C GLY A 34 3.27 -6.51 29.54
N ALA A 35 3.33 -7.84 29.72
CA ALA A 35 3.72 -8.81 28.69
C ALA A 35 2.78 -10.03 28.72
N VAL A 36 2.28 -10.45 27.56
CA VAL A 36 1.39 -11.62 27.41
C VAL A 36 1.87 -12.49 26.26
N PRO A 37 1.97 -13.83 26.41
CA PRO A 37 2.22 -14.71 25.29
C PRO A 37 1.22 -14.48 24.15
N PHE A 38 1.70 -14.29 22.91
CA PHE A 38 0.84 -13.93 21.78
C PHE A 38 -0.33 -14.90 21.59
N LYS A 39 -0.11 -16.21 21.83
CA LYS A 39 -1.18 -17.21 21.78
C LYS A 39 -2.32 -16.90 22.76
N THR A 40 -1.99 -16.60 24.02
CA THR A 40 -2.96 -16.26 25.06
C THR A 40 -3.70 -14.97 24.71
N PHE A 41 -2.96 -13.94 24.28
CA PHE A 41 -3.56 -12.66 23.91
C PHE A 41 -4.48 -12.77 22.69
N ARG A 42 -4.06 -13.56 21.69
CA ARG A 42 -4.85 -13.88 20.51
C ARG A 42 -6.14 -14.61 20.86
N ASP A 43 -6.06 -15.60 21.75
CA ASP A 43 -7.23 -16.38 22.14
C ASP A 43 -8.23 -15.48 22.93
N TRP A 44 -7.73 -14.59 23.80
CA TRP A 44 -8.53 -13.52 24.42
C TRP A 44 -9.21 -12.59 23.40
N ALA A 45 -8.49 -12.20 22.34
CA ALA A 45 -9.04 -11.34 21.29
C ALA A 45 -10.12 -12.05 20.46
N LYS A 46 -9.96 -13.36 20.21
CA LYS A 46 -10.98 -14.19 19.54
C LYS A 46 -12.27 -14.27 20.34
N GLU A 47 -12.20 -14.48 21.65
CA GLU A 47 -13.38 -14.52 22.53
C GLU A 47 -14.20 -13.22 22.49
N ARG A 48 -13.57 -12.10 22.14
CA ARG A 48 -14.18 -10.78 22.03
C ARG A 48 -14.49 -10.35 20.58
N ASN A 49 -14.33 -11.26 19.61
CA ASN A 49 -14.49 -10.99 18.18
C ASN A 49 -13.56 -9.88 17.64
N LEU A 50 -12.43 -9.63 18.30
CA LEU A 50 -11.44 -8.61 17.92
C LEU A 50 -10.31 -9.16 17.03
N TYR A 51 -10.27 -10.49 16.83
CA TYR A 51 -9.19 -11.14 16.08
C TYR A 51 -9.55 -11.31 14.60
N ASN A 52 -8.81 -10.61 13.74
CA ASN A 52 -8.73 -10.88 12.30
C ASN A 52 -7.35 -11.47 11.99
N LYS A 53 -7.27 -12.67 11.41
CA LYS A 53 -5.98 -13.35 11.13
C LYS A 53 -5.04 -12.50 10.29
N GLU A 54 -5.56 -11.72 9.35
CA GLU A 54 -4.77 -10.96 8.37
C GLU A 54 -4.31 -9.61 8.95
N GLU A 55 -5.12 -8.98 9.80
CA GLU A 55 -4.89 -7.59 10.23
C GLU A 55 -4.48 -7.46 11.70
N PHE A 56 -4.60 -8.52 12.51
CA PHE A 56 -4.40 -8.41 13.96
C PHE A 56 -2.96 -8.04 14.35
N GLU A 57 -1.97 -8.54 13.63
CA GLU A 57 -0.57 -8.16 13.88
C GLU A 57 -0.33 -6.69 13.50
N ASP A 58 -0.89 -6.23 12.38
CA ASP A 58 -0.82 -4.82 11.96
C ASP A 58 -1.54 -3.90 12.94
N LEU A 59 -2.65 -4.35 13.53
CA LEU A 59 -3.37 -3.66 14.61
C LEU A 59 -2.49 -3.49 15.85
N LEU A 60 -1.80 -4.55 16.28
CA LEU A 60 -0.88 -4.47 17.42
C LEU A 60 0.27 -3.51 17.12
N ASN A 61 0.89 -3.62 15.94
CA ASN A 61 1.95 -2.72 15.51
C ASN A 61 1.45 -1.27 15.39
N PHE A 62 0.21 -1.07 14.93
CA PHE A 62 -0.44 0.25 14.87
C PHE A 62 -0.67 0.86 16.24
N LEU A 63 -1.04 0.06 17.22
CA LEU A 63 -1.23 0.51 18.60
C LEU A 63 0.10 0.60 19.37
N GLY A 64 1.24 0.44 18.69
CA GLY A 64 2.57 0.53 19.29
C GLY A 64 2.87 -0.60 20.27
N CYS A 65 2.20 -1.75 20.15
CA CYS A 65 2.56 -2.93 20.93
C CYS A 65 3.85 -3.54 20.37
N ASP A 66 4.80 -3.85 21.25
CA ASP A 66 6.09 -4.45 20.88
C ASP A 66 5.98 -5.98 20.97
N ARG A 67 6.68 -6.69 20.07
CA ARG A 67 6.82 -8.15 20.05
C ARG A 67 8.27 -8.62 20.11
N THR A 68 9.21 -7.69 20.14
CA THR A 68 10.65 -7.95 20.07
C THR A 68 11.27 -8.20 21.45
N GLN A 69 10.63 -7.72 22.52
CA GLN A 69 11.11 -7.84 23.90
C GLN A 69 9.91 -8.01 24.86
N PRO A 70 10.08 -8.62 26.06
CA PRO A 70 11.30 -9.21 26.63
C PRO A 70 11.56 -10.66 26.21
N ALA A 71 10.55 -11.39 25.72
CA ALA A 71 10.69 -12.71 25.14
C ALA A 71 10.13 -12.70 23.70
N PRO A 72 10.86 -13.21 22.71
CA PRO A 72 10.39 -13.23 21.32
C PRO A 72 9.08 -14.03 21.23
N GLY A 73 8.00 -13.34 20.87
CA GLY A 73 6.65 -13.92 20.78
C GLY A 73 5.66 -13.45 21.85
N ASP A 74 6.09 -12.71 22.87
CA ASP A 74 5.18 -12.02 23.77
C ASP A 74 4.71 -10.69 23.17
N VAL A 75 3.49 -10.26 23.51
CA VAL A 75 2.95 -8.95 23.18
C VAL A 75 3.12 -8.05 24.38
N VAL A 76 3.81 -6.94 24.18
CA VAL A 76 4.10 -5.95 25.22
C VAL A 76 3.41 -4.64 24.92
N ILE A 77 2.84 -4.02 25.95
CA ILE A 77 2.26 -2.70 25.85
C ILE A 77 3.35 -1.65 25.65
N GLY A 78 3.32 -0.94 24.53
CA GLY A 78 4.25 0.17 24.27
C GLY A 78 3.88 1.46 25.00
N ASP A 79 4.70 2.49 24.79
CA ASP A 79 4.56 3.76 25.51
C ASP A 79 3.27 4.50 25.19
N PHE A 80 2.78 4.40 23.94
CA PHE A 80 1.46 4.91 23.57
C PHE A 80 0.37 4.28 24.44
N GLY A 81 0.32 2.95 24.53
CA GLY A 81 -0.67 2.23 25.33
C GLY A 81 -0.58 2.55 26.83
N LYS A 82 0.63 2.67 27.38
CA LYS A 82 0.84 3.06 28.79
C LYS A 82 0.28 4.46 29.07
N ARG A 83 0.59 5.44 28.20
CA ARG A 83 0.07 6.81 28.31
C ARG A 83 -1.44 6.88 28.14
N PHE A 84 -1.97 6.08 27.20
CA PHE A 84 -3.39 5.99 26.94
C PHE A 84 -4.16 5.48 28.17
N LEU A 85 -3.67 4.41 28.82
CA LEU A 85 -4.26 3.90 30.07
C LEU A 85 -4.09 4.84 31.25
N GLY A 86 -2.98 5.58 31.32
CA GLY A 86 -2.74 6.57 32.37
C GLY A 86 -3.61 7.81 32.27
N THR A 87 -4.41 7.94 31.21
CA THR A 87 -5.28 9.09 31.00
C THR A 87 -6.68 8.82 31.53
N GLU A 88 -7.10 9.63 32.50
CA GLU A 88 -8.35 9.44 33.25
C GLU A 88 -9.60 9.89 32.47
N THR A 89 -9.46 10.77 31.49
CA THR A 89 -10.60 11.36 30.76
C THR A 89 -10.68 10.85 29.33
N VAL A 90 -11.91 10.69 28.83
CA VAL A 90 -12.16 10.30 27.43
C VAL A 90 -11.60 11.35 26.46
N GLU A 91 -11.75 12.64 26.76
CA GLU A 91 -11.18 13.72 25.95
C GLU A 91 -9.64 13.65 25.90
N GLY A 92 -8.99 13.29 27.01
CA GLY A 92 -7.55 13.09 27.04
C GLY A 92 -7.10 11.91 26.17
N GLN A 93 -7.83 10.79 26.22
CA GLN A 93 -7.60 9.62 25.36
C GLN A 93 -7.80 9.96 23.87
N GLN A 94 -8.85 10.73 23.55
CA GLN A 94 -9.11 11.27 22.22
C GLN A 94 -7.94 12.11 21.69
N LYS A 95 -7.44 13.04 22.49
CA LYS A 95 -6.26 13.87 22.14
C LYS A 95 -4.99 13.03 21.97
N LEU A 96 -4.78 12.01 22.80
CA LEU A 96 -3.64 11.10 22.65
C LEU A 96 -3.73 10.29 21.36
N LEU A 97 -4.90 9.73 21.03
CA LEU A 97 -5.11 9.01 19.77
C LEU A 97 -4.91 9.93 18.56
N TYR A 98 -5.41 11.16 18.61
CA TYR A 98 -5.17 12.14 17.56
C TYR A 98 -3.69 12.44 17.37
N ARG A 99 -2.95 12.72 18.46
CA ARG A 99 -1.50 12.96 18.38
C ARG A 99 -0.75 11.76 17.82
N TRP A 100 -1.19 10.55 18.15
CA TRP A 100 -0.65 9.31 17.58
C TRP A 100 -0.89 9.24 16.06
N LEU A 101 -2.10 9.52 15.60
CA LEU A 101 -2.44 9.57 14.17
C LEU A 101 -1.68 10.67 13.42
N HIS A 102 -1.58 11.85 14.03
CA HIS A 102 -0.87 13.01 13.49
C HIS A 102 0.63 12.76 13.39
N ALA A 103 1.24 12.08 14.36
CA ALA A 103 2.66 11.74 14.32
C ALA A 103 3.02 10.82 13.15
N TRP A 104 2.11 9.92 12.76
CA TRP A 104 2.32 9.03 11.62
C TRP A 104 2.08 9.73 10.27
N ASN A 105 1.03 10.56 10.19
CA ASN A 105 0.59 11.15 8.92
C ASN A 105 0.15 12.62 9.11
N PRO A 106 1.07 13.56 9.35
CA PRO A 106 0.73 14.96 9.59
C PRO A 106 0.07 15.61 8.37
N ILE A 107 0.58 15.34 7.17
CA ILE A 107 0.03 15.88 5.91
C ILE A 107 -1.40 15.39 5.67
N LEU A 108 -1.69 14.11 5.94
CA LEU A 108 -3.04 13.56 5.79
C LEU A 108 -4.03 14.22 6.75
N VAL A 109 -3.62 14.38 8.02
CA VAL A 109 -4.45 15.06 9.03
C VAL A 109 -4.75 16.49 8.59
N LYS A 110 -3.73 17.25 8.18
CA LYS A 110 -3.89 18.62 7.70
C LYS A 110 -4.86 18.68 6.51
N ALA A 111 -4.60 17.89 5.47
CA ALA A 111 -5.41 17.88 4.26
C ALA A 111 -6.89 17.60 4.56
N VAL A 112 -7.18 16.58 5.37
CA VAL A 112 -8.58 16.22 5.70
C VAL A 112 -9.23 17.29 6.58
N CYS A 113 -8.54 17.80 7.60
CA CYS A 113 -9.10 18.81 8.49
C CYS A 113 -9.38 20.13 7.78
N GLU A 114 -8.54 20.55 6.84
CA GLU A 114 -8.76 21.76 6.03
C GLU A 114 -9.93 21.60 5.06
N GLN A 115 -10.09 20.45 4.40
CA GLN A 115 -11.26 20.20 3.55
C GLN A 115 -12.57 20.23 4.34
N LEU A 116 -12.54 19.80 5.61
CA LEU A 116 -13.70 19.83 6.50
C LEU A 116 -13.93 21.18 7.19
N ASP A 117 -13.05 22.17 6.96
CA ASP A 117 -13.20 23.51 7.54
C ASP A 117 -14.23 24.36 6.79
N ALA A 118 -15.47 24.30 7.26
CA ALA A 118 -16.58 25.08 6.72
C ALA A 118 -16.35 26.60 6.76
N GLU A 119 -15.49 27.11 7.66
CA GLU A 119 -15.26 28.55 7.82
C GLU A 119 -14.30 29.11 6.75
N SER A 120 -13.42 28.27 6.19
CA SER A 120 -12.48 28.67 5.13
C SER A 120 -12.89 28.16 3.75
N GLY A 121 -14.18 27.92 3.54
CA GLY A 121 -14.72 27.47 2.25
C GLY A 121 -14.70 25.94 2.03
N GLY A 122 -14.31 25.16 3.04
CA GLY A 122 -14.54 23.72 3.09
C GLY A 122 -16.03 23.40 3.25
N ARG A 123 -16.37 22.11 3.25
CA ARG A 123 -17.77 21.66 3.43
C ARG A 123 -17.84 20.28 4.07
N LEU A 124 -19.06 19.80 4.27
CA LEU A 124 -19.26 18.40 4.65
C LEU A 124 -18.91 17.49 3.46
N HIS A 125 -18.04 16.50 3.70
CA HIS A 125 -17.56 15.59 2.66
C HIS A 125 -17.85 14.13 3.01
N SER A 126 -18.21 13.32 2.01
CA SER A 126 -18.20 11.86 2.13
C SER A 126 -16.76 11.34 2.19
N THR A 127 -16.58 10.09 2.65
CA THR A 127 -15.26 9.45 2.68
C THR A 127 -14.61 9.40 1.29
N HIS A 128 -15.40 9.14 0.23
CA HIS A 128 -14.89 9.09 -1.14
C HIS A 128 -14.49 10.45 -1.68
N GLU A 129 -15.22 11.52 -1.31
CA GLU A 129 -14.81 12.88 -1.65
C GLU A 129 -13.50 13.24 -0.95
N LEU A 130 -13.39 13.00 0.37
CA LEU A 130 -12.15 13.25 1.11
C LEU A 130 -10.95 12.50 0.52
N TYR A 131 -11.16 11.24 0.13
CA TYR A 131 -10.11 10.42 -0.48
C TYR A 131 -9.56 11.02 -1.79
N ARG A 132 -10.38 11.71 -2.58
CA ARG A 132 -9.94 12.38 -3.82
C ARG A 132 -9.03 13.59 -3.57
N TYR A 133 -9.12 14.21 -2.40
CA TYR A 133 -8.28 15.34 -2.01
C TYR A 133 -6.92 14.91 -1.42
N ILE A 134 -6.73 13.61 -1.17
CA ILE A 134 -5.43 13.09 -0.77
C ILE A 134 -4.51 13.16 -1.99
N THR A 135 -3.59 14.11 -1.99
CA THR A 135 -2.66 14.31 -3.09
C THR A 135 -1.56 13.24 -3.04
N SER A 136 -1.18 12.74 -4.22
CA SER A 136 -0.10 11.76 -4.38
C SER A 136 1.27 12.30 -3.95
N TYR A 137 1.43 13.62 -3.85
CA TYR A 137 2.69 14.27 -3.45
C TYR A 137 3.11 13.96 -2.01
N ALA A 138 2.15 13.70 -1.11
CA ALA A 138 2.45 13.42 0.30
C ALA A 138 3.10 12.04 0.51
N TYR A 139 2.95 11.11 -0.44
CA TYR A 139 3.43 9.74 -0.30
C TYR A 139 4.34 9.34 -1.48
N PRO A 140 5.66 9.52 -1.36
CA PRO A 140 6.58 9.16 -2.43
C PRO A 140 6.64 7.63 -2.61
N GLY A 141 5.97 7.11 -3.63
CA GLY A 141 6.08 5.71 -4.08
C GLY A 141 5.16 4.70 -3.41
N ALA A 142 4.44 5.09 -2.36
CA ALA A 142 3.34 4.32 -1.76
C ALA A 142 2.09 5.19 -1.70
N TYR A 143 0.88 4.63 -1.66
CA TYR A 143 -0.34 5.42 -1.48
C TYR A 143 -1.23 4.77 -0.44
N VAL A 144 -1.95 5.58 0.33
CA VAL A 144 -3.02 5.06 1.20
C VAL A 144 -4.11 4.53 0.29
N THR A 145 -4.43 3.24 0.38
CA THR A 145 -5.54 2.66 -0.39
C THR A 145 -6.88 3.15 0.16
N LEU A 146 -7.94 3.16 -0.65
CA LEU A 146 -9.27 3.57 -0.19
C LEU A 146 -9.75 2.78 1.06
N PRO A 147 -9.60 1.44 1.15
CA PRO A 147 -9.94 0.71 2.37
C PRO A 147 -9.13 1.15 3.60
N SER A 148 -7.81 1.37 3.44
CA SER A 148 -6.97 1.89 4.52
C SER A 148 -7.39 3.30 4.93
N PHE A 149 -7.75 4.16 3.98
CA PHE A 149 -8.24 5.49 4.30
C PHE A 149 -9.59 5.47 5.03
N GLN A 150 -10.50 4.56 4.64
CA GLN A 150 -11.76 4.36 5.37
C GLN A 150 -11.49 3.95 6.83
N ASN A 151 -10.53 3.05 7.07
CA ASN A 151 -10.11 2.67 8.42
C ASN A 151 -9.50 3.85 9.18
N TRP A 152 -8.64 4.64 8.53
CA TRP A 152 -8.07 5.85 9.12
C TRP A 152 -9.14 6.87 9.52
N ILE A 153 -10.16 7.09 8.69
CA ILE A 153 -11.29 7.97 9.00
C ILE A 153 -12.02 7.51 10.27
N LYS A 154 -12.20 6.19 10.47
CA LYS A 154 -12.80 5.66 11.70
C LYS A 154 -11.94 5.96 12.93
N TRP A 155 -10.62 5.80 12.82
CA TRP A 155 -9.70 6.19 13.90
C TRP A 155 -9.74 7.70 14.19
N MET A 156 -9.80 8.54 13.15
CA MET A 156 -9.95 9.99 13.30
C MET A 156 -11.29 10.37 13.93
N ALA A 157 -12.38 9.70 13.58
CA ALA A 157 -13.68 9.90 14.20
C ALA A 157 -13.67 9.47 15.67
N ALA A 158 -13.05 8.33 15.99
CA ALA A 158 -12.85 7.87 17.36
C ALA A 158 -12.04 8.88 18.20
N SER A 159 -11.09 9.59 17.59
CA SER A 159 -10.34 10.68 18.24
C SER A 159 -11.17 11.95 18.51
N GLY A 160 -12.41 12.04 18.03
CA GLY A 160 -13.29 13.20 18.22
C GLY A 160 -12.91 14.44 17.40
N HIS A 161 -11.92 14.35 16.52
CA HIS A 161 -11.48 15.48 15.67
C HIS A 161 -12.34 15.64 14.42
N ILE A 162 -12.99 14.56 13.98
CA ILE A 162 -14.05 14.59 12.98
C ILE A 162 -15.29 13.90 13.55
N LYS A 163 -16.46 14.22 13.01
CA LYS A 163 -17.74 13.61 13.38
C LYS A 163 -18.63 13.41 12.17
N TYR A 164 -19.53 12.43 12.27
CA TYR A 164 -20.52 12.16 11.24
C TYR A 164 -21.72 13.12 11.40
N ILE A 165 -22.11 13.79 10.32
CA ILE A 165 -23.20 14.76 10.25
C ILE A 165 -24.08 14.36 9.06
N GLY A 166 -25.22 13.73 9.33
CA GLY A 166 -26.09 13.18 8.28
C GLY A 166 -25.43 11.99 7.58
N ILE A 167 -25.01 12.16 6.33
CA ILE A 167 -24.29 11.15 5.53
C ILE A 167 -22.83 11.55 5.22
N ARG A 168 -22.33 12.60 5.88
CA ARG A 168 -21.05 13.22 5.57
C ARG A 168 -20.24 13.47 6.84
N TRP A 169 -18.94 13.68 6.67
CA TRP A 169 -18.03 14.07 7.74
C TRP A 169 -17.99 15.59 7.89
N GLY A 170 -17.76 16.04 9.13
CA GLY A 170 -17.44 17.42 9.46
C GLY A 170 -16.44 17.47 10.62
N LEU A 171 -15.89 18.66 10.90
CA LEU A 171 -15.01 18.84 12.06
C LEU A 171 -15.75 18.63 13.38
N GLY A 172 -15.14 17.84 14.26
CA GLY A 172 -15.54 17.74 15.66
C GLY A 172 -15.07 18.96 16.45
N GLU A 173 -15.54 19.10 17.69
CA GLU A 173 -15.16 20.25 18.54
C GLU A 173 -13.67 20.26 18.88
N LEU A 174 -13.02 19.08 18.96
CA LEU A 174 -11.57 18.99 19.12
C LEU A 174 -10.84 19.37 17.82
N GLY A 175 -11.35 18.94 16.66
CA GLY A 175 -10.77 19.27 15.36
C GLY A 175 -10.77 20.77 15.09
N LYS A 176 -11.86 21.47 15.43
CA LYS A 176 -11.94 22.94 15.33
C LYS A 176 -10.88 23.65 16.18
N LYS A 177 -10.55 23.10 17.36
CA LYS A 177 -9.54 23.69 18.26
C LYS A 177 -8.11 23.52 17.72
N GLU A 178 -7.82 22.39 17.08
CA GLU A 178 -6.48 22.09 16.52
C GLU A 178 -6.26 22.71 15.13
N LEU A 179 -7.34 23.05 14.42
CA LEU A 179 -7.29 23.55 13.05
C LEU A 179 -6.36 24.77 12.84
N PRO A 180 -6.30 25.80 13.71
CA PRO A 180 -5.38 26.91 13.53
C PRO A 180 -3.91 26.48 13.53
N ALA A 181 -3.54 25.50 14.35
CA ALA A 181 -2.18 24.96 14.37
C ALA A 181 -1.88 24.18 13.09
N LEU A 182 -2.85 23.40 12.59
CA LEU A 182 -2.72 22.66 11.32
C LEU A 182 -2.56 23.59 10.12
N LYS A 183 -3.25 24.73 10.08
CA LYS A 183 -3.12 25.70 8.97
C LYS A 183 -1.73 26.33 8.90
N ASN A 184 -1.07 26.50 10.04
CA ASN A 184 0.29 27.04 10.13
C ASN A 184 1.37 25.99 9.88
N PHE A 185 1.01 24.71 9.69
CA PHE A 185 1.96 23.67 9.34
C PHE A 185 2.38 23.82 7.87
N ASP A 186 3.64 24.13 7.63
CA ASP A 186 4.22 24.22 6.30
C ASP A 186 4.49 22.81 5.76
N VAL A 187 3.77 22.44 4.71
CA VAL A 187 3.87 21.11 4.09
C VAL A 187 5.15 20.99 3.27
N ASP A 188 5.59 22.08 2.64
CA ASP A 188 6.76 22.07 1.77
C ASP A 188 8.02 21.95 2.63
N GLU A 189 8.12 22.72 3.73
CA GLU A 189 9.21 22.62 4.72
C GLU A 189 9.31 21.20 5.30
N PHE A 190 8.17 20.59 5.67
CA PHE A 190 8.15 19.22 6.19
C PHE A 190 8.64 18.19 5.17
N LEU A 191 8.25 18.32 3.90
CA LEU A 191 8.67 17.40 2.84
C LEU A 191 10.16 17.55 2.52
N GLU A 192 10.70 18.78 2.57
CA GLU A 192 12.13 19.05 2.44
C GLU A 192 12.92 18.38 3.59
N ASP A 193 12.48 18.56 4.83
CA ASP A 193 13.09 17.92 6.01
C ASP A 193 13.08 16.38 5.93
N GLU A 194 11.98 15.77 5.43
CA GLU A 194 11.91 14.32 5.24
C GLU A 194 12.84 13.82 4.13
N ALA A 195 12.99 14.58 3.05
CA ALA A 195 13.90 14.26 1.96
C ALA A 195 15.37 14.29 2.44
N ASP A 196 15.74 15.31 3.21
CA ASP A 196 17.08 15.46 3.78
C ASP A 196 17.38 14.35 4.81
N ALA A 197 16.41 14.01 5.68
CA ALA A 197 16.56 12.91 6.62
C ALA A 197 16.73 11.55 5.91
N ALA A 198 16.04 11.33 4.78
CA ALA A 198 16.16 10.12 3.98
C ALA A 198 17.48 10.04 3.20
N ALA A 199 18.04 11.18 2.78
CA ALA A 199 19.34 11.25 2.11
C ALA A 199 20.52 10.92 3.04
N GLY A 200 20.31 10.95 4.37
CA GLY A 200 21.32 10.68 5.38
C GLY A 200 22.43 11.74 5.43
N PRO A 201 23.32 11.70 6.44
CA PRO A 201 24.46 12.60 6.47
C PRO A 201 25.44 12.18 5.37
N ALA A 202 25.28 12.75 4.17
CA ALA A 202 26.32 12.73 3.17
C ALA A 202 27.59 13.29 3.80
N LEU A 203 28.64 12.45 3.86
CA LEU A 203 29.95 12.77 4.40
C LEU A 203 30.36 14.21 4.05
N ALA A 204 30.33 15.08 5.06
CA ALA A 204 30.96 16.39 5.02
C ALA A 204 32.47 16.19 4.91
N GLY A 205 32.95 16.02 3.68
CA GLY A 205 34.36 15.76 3.39
C GLY A 205 34.63 15.97 1.91
N GLY A 206 34.75 17.23 1.48
CA GLY A 206 35.19 17.53 0.12
C GLY A 206 34.98 18.97 -0.33
N ALA A 207 35.90 19.83 0.11
CA ALA A 207 36.31 21.11 -0.47
C ALA A 207 35.58 21.63 -1.73
N SER A 208 34.98 22.83 -1.56
CA SER A 208 35.19 24.04 -2.38
C SER A 208 35.88 23.86 -3.74
N THR A 209 35.14 24.12 -4.82
CA THR A 209 35.62 24.96 -5.94
C THR A 209 34.46 25.54 -6.75
N ALA A 210 34.34 26.86 -6.67
CA ALA A 210 34.05 27.83 -7.73
C ALA A 210 33.14 27.46 -8.93
N ALA A 211 32.05 28.24 -9.04
CA ALA A 211 31.61 29.01 -10.21
C ALA A 211 31.68 28.39 -11.61
N SER A 212 30.51 28.31 -12.27
CA SER A 212 30.28 29.01 -13.55
C SER A 212 28.80 29.03 -13.91
N THR A 213 28.26 30.23 -14.05
CA THR A 213 27.07 30.55 -14.84
C THR A 213 27.35 30.26 -16.32
N PRO A 214 26.31 30.01 -17.13
CA PRO A 214 26.28 30.70 -18.41
C PRO A 214 24.95 31.38 -18.66
N THR A 215 25.07 32.66 -18.98
CA THR A 215 24.14 33.51 -19.70
C THR A 215 24.28 33.23 -21.20
N SER A 216 23.20 33.04 -21.95
CA SER A 216 22.92 33.78 -23.20
C SER A 216 21.60 33.40 -23.87
N SER A 217 20.83 34.44 -24.22
CA SER A 217 20.15 34.72 -25.50
C SER A 217 19.49 33.57 -26.27
N GLY A 218 18.23 33.61 -26.67
CA GLY A 218 17.42 34.74 -27.13
C GLY A 218 17.03 34.48 -28.59
N SER A 219 15.75 34.22 -28.87
CA SER A 219 15.19 34.39 -30.21
C SER A 219 13.70 34.73 -30.15
N ASN A 220 13.39 35.80 -30.86
CA ASN A 220 12.13 36.51 -30.99
C ASN A 220 11.26 35.94 -32.13
N VAL A 221 9.93 35.95 -31.90
CA VAL A 221 8.84 36.43 -32.82
C VAL A 221 8.40 35.50 -33.98
N PRO A 222 7.13 35.54 -34.49
CA PRO A 222 6.01 36.46 -34.19
C PRO A 222 4.66 35.83 -33.79
N ALA A 223 3.86 36.71 -33.17
CA ALA A 223 2.41 36.65 -33.09
C ALA A 223 1.71 36.78 -34.46
N LYS A 224 0.58 36.08 -34.63
CA LYS A 224 -0.45 36.42 -35.62
C LYS A 224 -1.82 36.45 -34.94
N ALA A 225 -2.44 37.62 -35.02
CA ALA A 225 -3.79 37.91 -34.58
C ALA A 225 -4.84 37.52 -35.64
N ALA A 226 -6.07 37.36 -35.14
CA ALA A 226 -7.37 37.80 -35.71
C ALA A 226 -8.40 36.71 -36.07
N GLY A 227 -9.62 36.92 -35.55
CA GLY A 227 -10.89 36.34 -36.01
C GLY A 227 -11.58 35.50 -34.92
N ALA A 228 -12.35 36.06 -33.97
CA ALA A 228 -13.73 36.53 -34.14
C ALA A 228 -14.68 35.46 -34.73
N ARG A 229 -15.39 34.75 -33.85
CA ARG A 229 -16.77 34.31 -34.06
C ARG A 229 -17.42 33.97 -32.72
N GLU A 230 -18.28 34.87 -32.29
CA GLU A 230 -19.45 34.55 -31.47
C GLU A 230 -20.34 33.66 -32.33
N ASP A 231 -20.65 32.45 -31.86
CA ASP A 231 -21.82 31.71 -32.29
C ASP A 231 -22.48 31.21 -31.00
N GLU A 232 -23.68 31.75 -30.78
CA GLU A 232 -24.68 31.32 -29.82
C GLU A 232 -24.88 29.81 -29.92
N LEU A 233 -24.70 29.10 -28.81
CA LEU A 233 -25.29 27.79 -28.61
C LEU A 233 -26.33 27.93 -27.50
N ASP A 234 -27.55 28.23 -27.94
CA ASP A 234 -28.78 27.83 -27.27
C ASP A 234 -28.73 26.32 -27.04
N GLU A 235 -28.49 25.91 -25.79
CA GLU A 235 -28.80 24.56 -25.33
C GLU A 235 -30.17 24.59 -24.66
N ASP A 236 -31.19 24.28 -25.48
CA ASP A 236 -32.51 23.81 -25.05
C ASP A 236 -32.32 22.61 -24.10
N LEU A 237 -32.37 22.88 -22.79
CA LEU A 237 -32.52 21.86 -21.76
C LEU A 237 -33.95 21.31 -21.82
N PRO A 238 -34.15 20.00 -22.02
CA PRO A 238 -35.48 19.41 -21.97
C PRO A 238 -36.06 19.48 -20.55
N ASP A 239 -37.32 19.93 -20.46
CA ASP A 239 -38.13 20.02 -19.24
C ASP A 239 -38.04 18.77 -18.35
N GLU A 240 -37.69 18.97 -17.08
CA GLU A 240 -37.81 17.94 -16.05
C GLU A 240 -39.28 17.55 -15.86
N PRO A 241 -39.61 16.25 -15.81
CA PRO A 241 -40.98 15.81 -15.54
C PRO A 241 -41.39 16.15 -14.10
N PRO A 242 -42.68 16.44 -13.84
CA PRO A 242 -43.16 16.85 -12.53
C PRO A 242 -42.96 15.74 -11.49
N SER A 243 -42.34 16.10 -10.37
CA SER A 243 -42.19 15.23 -9.21
C SER A 243 -43.56 14.77 -8.70
N ALA A 244 -43.77 13.44 -8.71
CA ALA A 244 -44.92 12.83 -8.06
C ALA A 244 -44.81 12.98 -6.53
N PRO A 245 -45.94 13.16 -5.81
CA PRO A 245 -45.94 13.33 -4.36
C PRO A 245 -45.54 12.02 -3.66
N ILE A 246 -44.66 12.17 -2.67
CA ILE A 246 -44.24 11.11 -1.74
C ILE A 246 -45.44 10.74 -0.85
N PRO A 247 -45.81 9.46 -0.71
CA PRO A 247 -46.84 9.02 0.24
C PRO A 247 -46.32 9.19 1.67
N VAL A 248 -47.13 9.81 2.52
CA VAL A 248 -46.92 9.90 3.96
C VAL A 248 -47.48 8.62 4.58
N ASP A 249 -46.60 7.72 5.04
CA ASP A 249 -47.00 6.59 5.88
C ASP A 249 -47.13 7.07 7.34
N GLU A 250 -48.35 7.41 7.73
CA GLU A 250 -48.82 7.45 9.11
C GLU A 250 -49.20 6.02 9.54
N ASP A 251 -48.33 5.33 10.27
CA ASP A 251 -48.75 4.27 11.23
C ASP A 251 -47.57 3.82 12.11
N ALA A 252 -47.27 4.60 13.15
CA ALA A 252 -46.46 4.15 14.28
C ALA A 252 -47.39 3.76 15.44
N ARG A 253 -47.89 2.52 15.40
CA ARG A 253 -48.57 1.90 16.54
C ARG A 253 -47.57 1.40 17.58
N SER A 254 -47.70 1.97 18.77
CA SER A 254 -47.50 1.43 20.11
C SER A 254 -47.00 -0.01 20.22
N VAL A 255 -45.84 -0.19 20.88
CA VAL A 255 -45.52 -1.44 21.58
C VAL A 255 -45.31 -1.15 23.06
N GLU A 256 -46.12 -1.88 23.82
CA GLU A 256 -46.40 -1.83 25.24
C GLU A 256 -45.43 -2.75 26.03
N ALA A 257 -45.06 -2.27 27.21
CA ALA A 257 -44.59 -2.95 28.43
C ALA A 257 -43.85 -4.31 28.34
N ALA A 258 -42.61 -4.32 28.85
CA ALA A 258 -41.94 -5.53 29.35
C ALA A 258 -41.90 -5.51 30.90
N PRO A 259 -42.23 -6.60 31.60
CA PRO A 259 -42.10 -6.68 33.05
C PRO A 259 -40.81 -7.36 33.52
N GLU A 260 -40.50 -7.06 34.78
CA GLU A 260 -39.36 -7.43 35.60
C GLU A 260 -39.14 -8.94 35.87
N ARG A 261 -37.84 -9.24 36.09
CA ARG A 261 -37.23 -10.14 37.09
C ARG A 261 -37.69 -11.60 37.18
N THR A 262 -36.71 -12.51 37.09
CA THR A 262 -36.36 -13.42 38.21
C THR A 262 -35.02 -14.14 37.97
N ALA A 263 -34.17 -14.18 39.00
CA ALA A 263 -33.16 -15.23 39.21
C ALA A 263 -33.81 -16.35 40.04
N PRO A 264 -33.30 -17.61 40.06
CA PRO A 264 -32.24 -17.94 41.04
C PRO A 264 -31.29 -19.14 40.73
N ALA A 265 -30.20 -19.19 41.53
CA ALA A 265 -29.57 -20.34 42.22
C ALA A 265 -28.97 -21.59 41.50
N ALA A 266 -27.64 -21.68 41.59
CA ALA A 266 -26.80 -22.66 42.32
C ALA A 266 -26.67 -24.17 41.93
N ALA A 267 -25.40 -24.63 42.08
CA ALA A 267 -24.87 -26.00 42.28
C ALA A 267 -24.68 -26.86 41.00
N THR A 268 -23.65 -27.71 40.79
CA THR A 268 -22.67 -28.39 41.66
C THR A 268 -21.47 -28.95 40.82
N ARG A 269 -20.31 -29.13 41.47
CA ARG A 269 -19.16 -30.06 41.23
C ARG A 269 -19.17 -31.04 40.02
N ALA A 270 -18.02 -31.22 39.36
CA ALA A 270 -17.05 -32.34 39.59
C ALA A 270 -16.13 -32.66 38.38
N ALA A 271 -14.88 -33.02 38.70
CA ALA A 271 -13.95 -33.97 38.04
C ALA A 271 -13.26 -33.62 36.69
N SER A 272 -11.93 -33.47 36.76
CA SER A 272 -10.94 -33.81 35.70
C SER A 272 -10.40 -35.24 35.93
N PRO A 273 -9.47 -35.75 35.10
CA PRO A 273 -9.63 -36.17 33.70
C PRO A 273 -9.30 -37.68 33.53
N ALA A 274 -9.81 -38.32 32.47
CA ALA A 274 -9.45 -39.68 32.10
C ALA A 274 -8.35 -39.70 31.02
N THR A 275 -7.26 -40.37 31.36
CA THR A 275 -6.07 -40.68 30.56
C THR A 275 -6.43 -41.55 29.34
N ALA A 276 -6.01 -41.15 28.14
CA ALA A 276 -6.09 -41.97 26.93
C ALA A 276 -4.73 -42.63 26.63
N PRO A 277 -4.69 -43.92 26.22
CA PRO A 277 -3.46 -44.65 25.98
C PRO A 277 -2.82 -44.35 24.62
N VAL A 278 -1.49 -44.32 24.64
CA VAL A 278 -0.57 -44.25 23.50
C VAL A 278 -0.71 -45.48 22.61
N ALA A 279 -0.90 -45.27 21.31
CA ALA A 279 -0.83 -46.31 20.28
C ALA A 279 0.50 -46.20 19.50
N PRO A 280 1.02 -47.33 18.96
CA PRO A 280 2.42 -47.46 18.57
C PRO A 280 2.73 -47.00 17.15
N ILE A 281 3.97 -46.56 16.98
CA ILE A 281 4.65 -46.17 15.74
C ILE A 281 4.64 -47.34 14.75
N GLN A 282 4.02 -47.15 13.58
CA GLN A 282 4.19 -48.02 12.42
C GLN A 282 5.15 -47.39 11.42
N ALA A 283 6.18 -48.15 11.06
CA ALA A 283 7.15 -47.84 10.02
C ALA A 283 6.50 -47.90 8.63
N ALA A 284 6.67 -46.86 7.83
CA ALA A 284 6.25 -46.84 6.43
C ALA A 284 7.33 -47.49 5.53
N PRO A 285 6.93 -48.23 4.48
CA PRO A 285 7.85 -48.87 3.56
C PRO A 285 8.42 -47.91 2.51
N SER A 286 9.68 -48.17 2.17
CA SER A 286 10.46 -47.54 1.11
C SER A 286 9.74 -47.60 -0.24
N SER A 287 9.42 -46.45 -0.81
CA SER A 287 8.97 -46.31 -2.20
C SER A 287 10.08 -45.68 -3.03
N SER A 288 10.51 -46.45 -4.02
CA SER A 288 11.48 -46.11 -5.07
C SER A 288 10.89 -45.09 -6.05
N ALA A 289 11.50 -43.90 -6.11
CA ALA A 289 11.22 -42.88 -7.11
C ALA A 289 12.08 -43.06 -8.38
N PRO A 290 11.57 -42.75 -9.59
CA PRO A 290 12.33 -42.78 -10.82
C PRO A 290 13.14 -41.48 -11.04
N VAL A 291 14.40 -41.67 -11.40
CA VAL A 291 15.31 -40.85 -12.23
C VAL A 291 14.98 -39.36 -12.37
N HIS A 292 15.78 -38.54 -11.69
CA HIS A 292 15.85 -37.09 -11.80
C HIS A 292 16.17 -36.62 -13.23
N ALA A 293 15.33 -35.72 -13.75
CA ALA A 293 15.73 -34.74 -14.75
C ALA A 293 16.80 -33.80 -14.14
N ALA A 294 17.78 -33.41 -14.95
CA ALA A 294 18.96 -32.65 -14.57
C ALA A 294 18.62 -31.45 -13.67
N ALA A 295 19.17 -31.47 -12.46
CA ALA A 295 19.11 -30.34 -11.53
C ALA A 295 19.89 -29.16 -12.13
N GLY A 296 19.20 -28.05 -12.38
CA GLY A 296 19.84 -26.76 -12.66
C GLY A 296 20.72 -26.31 -11.47
N PRO A 297 21.57 -25.29 -11.68
CA PRO A 297 22.49 -24.81 -10.64
C PRO A 297 21.71 -24.48 -9.35
N ALA A 298 22.18 -25.05 -8.24
CA ALA A 298 21.57 -24.86 -6.92
C ALA A 298 21.56 -23.37 -6.57
N SER A 299 20.39 -22.82 -6.25
CA SER A 299 20.28 -21.43 -5.82
C SER A 299 21.12 -21.18 -4.54
N PRO A 300 21.73 -20.00 -4.39
CA PRO A 300 22.55 -19.68 -3.22
C PRO A 300 21.81 -19.87 -1.88
N ALA A 301 22.51 -20.25 -0.81
CA ALA A 301 21.90 -20.54 0.50
C ALA A 301 21.19 -19.34 1.17
N TRP A 302 21.45 -18.11 0.72
CA TRP A 302 20.79 -16.89 1.17
C TRP A 302 19.49 -16.58 0.43
N PHE A 303 19.05 -17.47 -0.48
CA PHE A 303 17.86 -17.33 -1.30
C PHE A 303 16.64 -17.93 -0.56
N PRO A 304 15.86 -17.14 0.22
CA PRO A 304 14.60 -17.65 0.74
C PRO A 304 13.72 -18.01 -0.45
N ALA A 305 13.05 -19.16 -0.40
CA ALA A 305 12.02 -19.54 -1.36
C ALA A 305 10.84 -18.57 -1.24
N GLY A 306 11.02 -17.34 -1.75
CA GLY A 306 9.93 -16.41 -1.95
C GLY A 306 8.89 -17.07 -2.87
N PRO A 307 7.63 -16.64 -2.79
CA PRO A 307 6.57 -17.20 -3.63
C PRO A 307 6.82 -16.83 -5.09
N ILE A 308 7.64 -17.63 -5.78
CA ILE A 308 7.78 -17.55 -7.23
C ILE A 308 6.54 -18.24 -7.80
N VAL A 309 5.64 -17.45 -8.37
CA VAL A 309 4.33 -17.91 -8.81
C VAL A 309 4.40 -18.64 -10.17
N ASP A 310 5.45 -18.41 -10.96
CA ASP A 310 5.64 -19.04 -12.28
C ASP A 310 7.07 -19.63 -12.45
N PRO A 311 7.22 -20.92 -12.80
CA PRO A 311 8.52 -21.52 -13.07
C PRO A 311 9.19 -21.05 -14.37
N ALA A 312 8.53 -20.21 -15.20
CA ALA A 312 9.05 -19.68 -16.47
C ALA A 312 10.50 -19.20 -16.36
N THR A 313 11.32 -19.62 -17.32
CA THR A 313 12.66 -19.07 -17.51
C THR A 313 12.65 -17.96 -18.57
N ALA A 314 13.60 -17.03 -18.49
CA ALA A 314 13.77 -15.99 -19.50
C ALA A 314 14.10 -16.60 -20.88
N ALA A 315 14.83 -17.72 -20.90
CA ALA A 315 15.13 -18.46 -22.13
C ALA A 315 13.86 -18.96 -22.85
N GLU A 316 12.82 -19.40 -22.11
CA GLU A 316 11.52 -19.80 -22.68
C GLU A 316 10.79 -18.63 -23.37
N ILE A 317 11.13 -17.39 -23.03
CA ILE A 317 10.57 -16.16 -23.62
C ILE A 317 11.57 -15.57 -24.64
N GLY A 318 12.59 -16.36 -25.01
CA GLY A 318 13.59 -16.06 -26.03
C GLY A 318 14.69 -15.11 -25.59
N PHE A 319 14.87 -14.84 -24.29
CA PHE A 319 15.96 -13.99 -23.81
C PHE A 319 17.28 -14.75 -23.86
N THR A 320 18.33 -14.10 -24.36
CA THR A 320 19.68 -14.65 -24.45
C THR A 320 20.70 -13.62 -23.96
N ALA A 321 21.85 -14.09 -23.46
CA ALA A 321 22.93 -13.22 -23.01
C ALA A 321 23.45 -12.29 -24.13
N VAL A 322 23.42 -12.76 -25.39
CA VAL A 322 23.83 -11.97 -26.57
C VAL A 322 23.00 -10.69 -26.71
N GLN A 323 21.68 -10.78 -26.48
CA GLN A 323 20.79 -9.62 -26.59
C GLN A 323 21.06 -8.56 -25.51
N TYR A 324 21.54 -8.97 -24.33
CA TYR A 324 21.96 -8.03 -23.30
C TYR A 324 23.15 -7.20 -23.79
N GLY A 325 24.15 -7.83 -24.40
CA GLY A 325 25.31 -7.13 -24.96
C GLY A 325 25.00 -6.18 -26.12
N GLU A 326 23.96 -6.46 -26.91
CA GLU A 326 23.56 -5.59 -28.03
C GLU A 326 22.81 -4.33 -27.58
N SER A 327 21.95 -4.43 -26.56
CA SER A 327 21.12 -3.31 -26.09
C SER A 327 20.71 -3.50 -24.63
N PRO A 328 21.62 -3.24 -23.66
CA PRO A 328 21.40 -3.55 -22.24
C PRO A 328 20.14 -2.91 -21.67
N ALA A 329 19.85 -1.64 -22.02
CA ALA A 329 18.68 -0.92 -21.52
C ALA A 329 17.36 -1.50 -22.04
N VAL A 330 17.31 -1.86 -23.32
CA VAL A 330 16.12 -2.50 -23.93
C VAL A 330 15.92 -3.88 -23.35
N PHE A 331 16.99 -4.68 -23.26
CA PHE A 331 16.94 -6.00 -22.67
C PHE A 331 16.41 -5.96 -21.24
N LEU A 332 16.96 -5.08 -20.42
CA LEU A 332 16.58 -4.94 -19.02
C LEU A 332 15.13 -4.48 -18.86
N PHE A 333 14.67 -3.56 -19.71
CA PHE A 333 13.28 -3.14 -19.75
C PHE A 333 12.35 -4.31 -20.09
N GLU A 334 12.62 -5.03 -21.19
CA GLU A 334 11.81 -6.17 -21.63
C GLU A 334 11.76 -7.27 -20.57
N LEU A 335 12.89 -7.59 -19.94
CA LEU A 335 12.97 -8.61 -18.92
C LEU A 335 12.27 -8.20 -17.61
N ALA A 336 12.34 -6.92 -17.23
CA ALA A 336 11.60 -6.39 -16.08
C ALA A 336 10.08 -6.47 -16.31
N VAL A 337 9.60 -6.23 -17.53
CA VAL A 337 8.19 -6.42 -17.90
C VAL A 337 7.77 -7.89 -17.78
N ALA A 338 8.60 -8.81 -18.26
CA ALA A 338 8.36 -10.25 -18.08
C ALA A 338 8.32 -10.64 -16.60
N ALA A 339 9.16 -10.02 -15.76
CA ALA A 339 9.18 -10.24 -14.32
C ALA A 339 7.89 -9.79 -13.62
N LEU A 340 7.29 -8.67 -14.05
CA LEU A 340 5.99 -8.22 -13.57
C LEU A 340 4.90 -9.24 -13.89
N PHE A 341 4.88 -9.79 -15.11
CA PHE A 341 3.92 -10.83 -15.47
C PHE A 341 4.13 -12.14 -14.72
N ALA A 342 5.37 -12.60 -14.60
CA ALA A 342 5.69 -13.85 -13.91
C ALA A 342 5.32 -13.83 -12.40
N THR A 343 5.10 -12.64 -11.84
CA THR A 343 4.83 -12.46 -10.41
C THR A 343 3.46 -11.85 -10.10
N SER A 344 2.63 -11.58 -11.11
CA SER A 344 1.30 -11.00 -10.96
C SER A 344 0.21 -12.01 -10.59
N GLY A 345 0.51 -13.31 -10.63
CA GLY A 345 -0.47 -14.38 -10.48
C GLY A 345 -1.28 -14.69 -11.75
N ILE A 346 -1.01 -13.99 -12.86
CA ILE A 346 -1.60 -14.32 -14.16
C ILE A 346 -1.01 -15.66 -14.64
N PRO A 347 -1.84 -16.61 -15.12
CA PRO A 347 -1.33 -17.89 -15.60
C PRO A 347 -0.32 -17.75 -16.74
N SER A 348 0.73 -18.57 -16.71
CA SER A 348 1.79 -18.63 -17.71
C SER A 348 1.28 -18.79 -19.15
N ALA A 349 0.25 -19.61 -19.33
CA ALA A 349 -0.41 -19.83 -20.61
C ALA A 349 -1.07 -18.57 -21.18
N THR A 350 -1.39 -17.59 -20.34
CA THR A 350 -2.05 -16.34 -20.72
C THR A 350 -1.04 -15.24 -21.02
N TRP A 351 -0.07 -15.01 -20.14
CA TRP A 351 0.85 -13.86 -20.30
C TRP A 351 2.04 -14.16 -21.22
N ARG A 352 2.52 -15.41 -21.33
CA ARG A 352 3.70 -15.72 -22.16
C ARG A 352 3.48 -15.45 -23.65
N PRO A 353 2.35 -15.86 -24.27
CA PRO A 353 2.08 -15.50 -25.67
C PRO A 353 2.04 -13.99 -25.89
N PHE A 354 1.51 -13.25 -24.91
CA PHE A 354 1.46 -11.79 -24.93
C PHE A 354 2.87 -11.16 -24.87
N ALA A 355 3.71 -11.60 -23.92
CA ALA A 355 5.09 -11.13 -23.82
C ALA A 355 5.91 -11.43 -25.09
N LEU A 356 5.72 -12.63 -25.68
CA LEU A 356 6.33 -12.99 -26.95
C LEU A 356 5.83 -12.10 -28.10
N ALA A 357 4.54 -11.77 -28.14
CA ALA A 357 3.98 -10.86 -29.15
C ALA A 357 4.55 -9.44 -29.02
N LEU A 358 4.59 -8.87 -27.81
CA LEU A 358 5.21 -7.57 -27.54
C LEU A 358 6.65 -7.49 -28.06
N ARG A 359 7.39 -8.59 -27.89
CA ARG A 359 8.79 -8.68 -28.28
C ARG A 359 9.00 -8.91 -29.78
N ARG A 360 8.21 -9.81 -30.38
CA ARG A 360 8.25 -10.09 -31.83
C ARG A 360 7.99 -8.83 -32.64
N GLU A 361 7.03 -8.01 -32.21
CA GLU A 361 6.69 -6.74 -32.85
C GLU A 361 7.59 -5.57 -32.41
N ARG A 362 8.61 -5.85 -31.59
CA ARG A 362 9.58 -4.89 -31.04
C ARG A 362 8.90 -3.68 -30.36
N LEU A 363 7.71 -3.85 -29.80
CA LEU A 363 6.91 -2.76 -29.22
C LEU A 363 7.65 -2.13 -28.04
N LEU A 364 8.16 -2.97 -27.13
CA LEU A 364 8.90 -2.50 -25.95
C LEU A 364 10.24 -1.84 -26.33
N ALA A 365 10.98 -2.42 -27.28
CA ALA A 365 12.22 -1.84 -27.80
C ALA A 365 12.00 -0.45 -28.43
N ARG A 366 10.95 -0.29 -29.23
CA ARG A 366 10.55 1.01 -29.81
C ARG A 366 10.16 1.99 -28.73
N TYR A 367 9.38 1.55 -27.75
CA TYR A 367 8.95 2.41 -26.64
C TYR A 367 10.15 2.96 -25.85
N VAL A 368 11.13 2.13 -25.53
CA VAL A 368 12.35 2.58 -24.84
C VAL A 368 13.16 3.55 -25.71
N SER A 369 13.30 3.26 -27.00
CA SER A 369 14.25 3.94 -27.88
C SER A 369 13.74 5.23 -28.54
N GLU A 370 12.46 5.33 -28.86
CA GLU A 370 11.95 6.36 -29.80
C GLU A 370 11.48 7.68 -29.16
N ASP A 371 11.62 7.87 -27.85
CA ASP A 371 11.09 9.04 -27.10
C ASP A 371 9.64 9.43 -27.41
N ARG A 372 8.80 8.46 -27.78
CA ARG A 372 7.37 8.67 -28.02
C ARG A 372 6.50 8.26 -26.83
N PRO A 373 5.29 8.83 -26.65
CA PRO A 373 4.25 8.31 -25.76
C PRO A 373 3.96 6.83 -26.01
N LEU A 374 3.40 6.13 -25.01
CA LEU A 374 3.12 4.70 -25.13
C LEU A 374 2.00 4.45 -26.15
N GLU A 375 1.04 5.35 -26.17
CA GLU A 375 -0.12 5.41 -27.05
C GLU A 375 0.32 5.38 -28.52
N ASP A 376 1.24 6.27 -28.91
CA ASP A 376 1.78 6.37 -30.28
C ASP A 376 2.56 5.13 -30.73
N VAL A 377 3.15 4.39 -29.78
CA VAL A 377 3.88 3.14 -30.08
C VAL A 377 2.90 1.99 -30.28
N VAL A 378 1.77 2.02 -29.57
CA VAL A 378 0.74 0.97 -29.59
C VAL A 378 -0.28 1.17 -30.70
N GLU A 379 -0.51 2.39 -31.18
CA GLU A 379 -1.45 2.69 -32.28
C GLU A 379 -1.18 1.85 -33.54
N GLY A 380 0.08 1.45 -33.77
CA GLY A 380 0.46 0.56 -34.88
C GLY A 380 0.29 -0.95 -34.62
N ALA A 381 -0.12 -1.37 -33.42
CA ALA A 381 -0.16 -2.77 -32.99
C ALA A 381 -1.55 -3.39 -33.15
N THR A 382 -2.01 -3.57 -34.39
CA THR A 382 -3.36 -4.08 -34.71
C THR A 382 -3.69 -5.43 -34.05
N TRP A 383 -2.68 -6.26 -33.76
CA TRP A 383 -2.85 -7.54 -33.06
C TRP A 383 -3.39 -7.37 -31.62
N LEU A 384 -3.10 -6.23 -30.99
CA LEU A 384 -3.60 -5.91 -29.65
C LEU A 384 -5.10 -5.69 -29.64
N ASP A 385 -5.64 -5.19 -30.75
CA ASP A 385 -7.08 -4.95 -30.91
C ASP A 385 -7.85 -6.22 -31.27
N THR A 386 -7.19 -7.18 -31.91
CA THR A 386 -7.82 -8.44 -32.33
C THR A 386 -7.99 -9.44 -31.20
N ASP A 387 -7.19 -9.36 -30.13
CA ASP A 387 -7.25 -10.27 -28.98
C ASP A 387 -7.65 -9.51 -27.71
N ALA A 388 -8.89 -9.73 -27.27
CA ALA A 388 -9.44 -9.09 -26.07
C ALA A 388 -8.64 -9.43 -24.80
N GLY A 389 -8.03 -10.62 -24.73
CA GLY A 389 -7.16 -11.02 -23.63
C GLY A 389 -5.87 -10.21 -23.61
N PHE A 390 -5.27 -9.97 -24.77
CA PHE A 390 -4.08 -9.14 -24.89
C PHE A 390 -4.35 -7.67 -24.55
N ARG A 391 -5.49 -7.13 -24.96
CA ARG A 391 -5.89 -5.76 -24.57
C ARG A 391 -6.03 -5.63 -23.04
N ALA A 392 -6.63 -6.62 -22.38
CA ALA A 392 -6.76 -6.63 -20.93
C ALA A 392 -5.40 -6.70 -20.23
N LEU A 393 -4.49 -7.57 -20.70
CA LEU A 393 -3.12 -7.66 -20.19
C LEU A 393 -2.33 -6.36 -20.39
N PHE A 394 -2.51 -5.71 -21.54
CA PHE A 394 -1.86 -4.44 -21.83
C PHE A 394 -2.36 -3.33 -20.89
N GLY A 395 -3.68 -3.22 -20.71
CA GLY A 395 -4.27 -2.25 -19.77
C GLY A 395 -3.79 -2.46 -18.33
N TRP A 396 -3.55 -3.73 -17.94
CA TRP A 396 -3.00 -4.06 -16.64
C TRP A 396 -1.54 -3.60 -16.47
N VAL A 397 -0.68 -3.76 -17.49
CA VAL A 397 0.76 -3.43 -17.37
C VAL A 397 1.12 -2.01 -17.81
N ALA A 398 0.23 -1.27 -18.49
CA ALA A 398 0.58 -0.01 -19.14
C ALA A 398 1.21 1.04 -18.20
N LEU A 399 0.65 1.23 -17.01
CA LEU A 399 1.20 2.16 -16.02
C LEU A 399 2.60 1.73 -15.53
N ASP A 400 2.83 0.43 -15.38
CA ASP A 400 4.13 -0.11 -15.01
C ASP A 400 5.15 0.03 -16.15
N LEU A 401 4.75 -0.09 -17.42
CA LEU A 401 5.61 0.20 -18.57
C LEU A 401 6.11 1.65 -18.54
N MET A 402 5.19 2.60 -18.31
CA MET A 402 5.52 4.02 -18.20
C MET A 402 6.46 4.29 -17.03
N ARG A 403 6.18 3.69 -15.87
CA ARG A 403 7.01 3.81 -14.66
C ARG A 403 8.41 3.23 -14.88
N LEU A 404 8.51 2.01 -15.41
CA LEU A 404 9.78 1.35 -15.70
C LEU A 404 10.64 2.16 -16.67
N ARG A 405 10.05 2.69 -17.74
CA ARG A 405 10.77 3.53 -18.71
C ARG A 405 11.28 4.82 -18.06
N ARG A 406 10.43 5.47 -17.25
CA ARG A 406 10.83 6.67 -16.50
C ARG A 406 12.01 6.36 -15.57
N LEU A 407 11.95 5.26 -14.83
CA LEU A 407 13.00 4.86 -13.90
C LEU A 407 14.32 4.55 -14.61
N LEU A 408 14.29 3.83 -15.74
CA LEU A 408 15.49 3.59 -16.55
C LEU A 408 16.09 4.89 -17.11
N ARG A 409 15.26 5.87 -17.47
CA ARG A 409 15.73 7.19 -17.90
C ARG A 409 16.37 8.00 -16.78
N LEU A 410 15.85 7.88 -15.56
CA LEU A 410 16.44 8.51 -14.37
C LEU A 410 17.77 7.85 -13.98
N HIS A 411 17.99 6.60 -14.38
CA HIS A 411 19.19 5.82 -14.06
C HIS A 411 19.82 5.20 -15.32
N PRO A 412 20.36 6.00 -16.26
CA PRO A 412 20.87 5.48 -17.54
C PRO A 412 22.09 4.55 -17.39
N ALA A 413 22.85 4.66 -16.30
CA ALA A 413 23.99 3.80 -15.99
C ALA A 413 23.59 2.46 -15.34
N LEU A 414 22.30 2.24 -15.09
CA LEU A 414 21.83 1.07 -14.35
C LEU A 414 22.14 -0.27 -15.05
N PRO A 415 22.01 -0.41 -16.39
CA PRO A 415 22.41 -1.63 -17.08
C PRO A 415 23.90 -1.95 -16.89
N THR A 416 24.80 -0.96 -16.98
CA THR A 416 26.23 -1.23 -16.82
C THR A 416 26.60 -1.48 -15.37
N ARG A 417 25.96 -0.78 -14.42
CA ARG A 417 26.21 -1.00 -12.99
C ARG A 417 25.86 -2.42 -12.54
N PHE A 418 24.86 -3.07 -13.14
CA PHE A 418 24.54 -4.44 -12.77
C PHE A 418 25.66 -5.44 -13.09
N GLU A 419 26.48 -5.18 -14.10
CA GLU A 419 27.63 -6.03 -14.44
C GLU A 419 28.75 -5.94 -13.38
N GLU A 420 28.80 -4.82 -12.65
CA GLU A 420 29.84 -4.55 -11.65
C GLU A 420 29.46 -5.00 -10.24
N LEU A 421 28.19 -5.32 -10.01
CA LEU A 421 27.64 -5.58 -8.68
C LEU A 421 27.56 -7.07 -8.37
N ARG A 422 27.72 -7.40 -7.08
CA ARG A 422 27.43 -8.76 -6.62
C ARG A 422 25.93 -9.04 -6.72
N PRO A 423 25.50 -10.31 -6.87
CA PRO A 423 24.08 -10.71 -6.96
C PRO A 423 23.14 -10.00 -5.99
N ALA A 424 23.48 -10.05 -4.70
CA ALA A 424 22.66 -9.43 -3.65
C ALA A 424 22.54 -7.90 -3.82
N GLU A 425 23.60 -7.23 -4.27
CA GLU A 425 23.61 -5.79 -4.51
C GLU A 425 22.82 -5.45 -5.78
N ALA A 426 22.94 -6.27 -6.84
CA ALA A 426 22.16 -6.15 -8.06
C ALA A 426 20.65 -6.36 -7.78
N LEU A 427 20.28 -7.32 -6.93
CA LEU A 427 18.90 -7.51 -6.48
C LEU A 427 18.37 -6.27 -5.75
N MET A 428 19.12 -5.76 -4.78
CA MET A 428 18.72 -4.57 -4.01
C MET A 428 18.60 -3.34 -4.89
N LEU A 429 19.56 -3.13 -5.80
CA LEU A 429 19.53 -2.03 -6.75
C LEU A 429 18.36 -2.16 -7.74
N ALA A 430 18.06 -3.37 -8.24
CA ALA A 430 16.88 -3.60 -9.08
C ALA A 430 15.58 -3.29 -8.31
N HIS A 431 15.47 -3.79 -7.09
CA HIS A 431 14.32 -3.53 -6.23
C HIS A 431 14.13 -2.02 -5.97
N GLU A 432 15.20 -1.30 -5.63
CA GLU A 432 15.16 0.13 -5.32
C GLU A 432 14.92 0.98 -6.58
N LYS A 433 15.63 0.70 -7.68
CA LYS A 433 15.70 1.60 -8.84
C LYS A 433 14.83 1.20 -10.02
N LEU A 434 14.55 -0.09 -10.23
CA LEU A 434 13.62 -0.55 -11.28
C LEU A 434 12.19 -0.72 -10.76
N PHE A 435 12.05 -1.21 -9.53
CA PHE A 435 10.73 -1.46 -8.92
C PHE A 435 10.39 -0.47 -7.81
N ALA A 436 11.16 0.63 -7.69
CA ALA A 436 10.92 1.76 -6.81
C ALA A 436 10.59 1.36 -5.35
N GLY A 437 11.37 0.42 -4.82
CA GLY A 437 11.34 0.01 -3.41
C GLY A 437 10.11 -0.78 -2.98
N THR A 438 9.15 -1.01 -3.88
CA THR A 438 8.01 -1.89 -3.55
C THR A 438 8.48 -3.35 -3.56
N PRO A 439 8.28 -4.13 -2.47
CA PRO A 439 8.74 -5.52 -2.43
C PRO A 439 7.91 -6.34 -3.40
N THR A 440 8.42 -6.47 -4.62
CA THR A 440 7.80 -7.22 -5.70
C THR A 440 8.56 -8.51 -5.91
N GLY A 441 7.83 -9.61 -6.11
CA GLY A 441 8.43 -10.85 -6.60
C GLY A 441 9.17 -10.65 -7.93
N ALA A 442 8.87 -9.58 -8.68
CA ALA A 442 9.50 -9.21 -9.92
C ALA A 442 11.02 -8.94 -9.79
N ALA A 443 11.47 -8.25 -8.73
CA ALA A 443 12.91 -8.04 -8.52
C ALA A 443 13.66 -9.37 -8.31
N PHE A 444 13.07 -10.28 -7.54
CA PHE A 444 13.61 -11.62 -7.31
C PHE A 444 13.60 -12.48 -8.56
N TRP A 445 12.50 -12.45 -9.34
CA TRP A 445 12.41 -13.18 -10.59
C TRP A 445 13.44 -12.64 -11.60
N LEU A 446 13.53 -11.32 -11.77
CA LEU A 446 14.52 -10.67 -12.63
C LEU A 446 15.94 -11.13 -12.25
N HIS A 447 16.30 -11.03 -10.97
CA HIS A 447 17.60 -11.47 -10.49
C HIS A 447 17.88 -12.94 -10.80
N ARG A 448 16.93 -13.84 -10.49
CA ARG A 448 17.06 -15.26 -10.82
C ARG A 448 17.34 -15.47 -12.31
N GLN A 449 16.63 -14.76 -13.19
CA GLN A 449 16.81 -14.90 -14.62
C GLN A 449 18.16 -14.36 -15.10
N MET A 450 18.64 -13.26 -14.53
CA MET A 450 19.97 -12.73 -14.87
C MET A 450 21.08 -13.71 -14.50
N VAL A 451 20.97 -14.38 -13.35
CA VAL A 451 21.91 -15.46 -12.96
C VAL A 451 21.78 -16.68 -13.90
N VAL A 452 20.56 -17.10 -14.24
CA VAL A 452 20.32 -18.23 -15.16
C VAL A 452 20.88 -17.96 -16.56
N LEU A 453 20.88 -16.70 -17.00
CA LEU A 453 21.45 -16.28 -18.28
C LEU A 453 22.96 -16.03 -18.21
N GLU A 454 23.62 -16.32 -17.07
CA GLU A 454 25.04 -16.07 -16.84
C GLU A 454 25.44 -14.60 -17.04
N LEU A 455 24.48 -13.69 -16.82
CA LEU A 455 24.73 -12.24 -16.91
C LEU A 455 25.20 -11.67 -15.57
N TRP A 456 24.82 -12.30 -14.46
CA TRP A 456 25.28 -11.99 -13.10
C TRP A 456 25.99 -13.21 -12.51
N ASP A 457 27.20 -13.02 -11.99
CA ASP A 457 27.98 -14.08 -11.34
C ASP A 457 27.23 -14.63 -10.12
N ALA A 458 26.96 -15.94 -10.06
CA ALA A 458 26.10 -16.58 -9.04
C ALA A 458 26.58 -16.45 -7.58
#